data_AF-A0A8J6Z1P6-F1
#
_entry.id   AF-A0A8J6Z1P6-F1
#
_cell.length_a   1.000
_cell.length_b   1.000
_cell.length_c   1.000
_cell.angle_alpha   90.00
_cell.angle_beta   90.00
_cell.angle_gamma   90.00
#
_symmetry.space_group_name_H-M   'P 1'
#
loop_
_entity.id
_entity.type
_entity.pdbx_description
1 polymer ?
#
loop_
_entity_poly.entity_id
_entity_poly.type
_entity_poly.pdbx_seq_one_letter_code
_entity_poly.pdbx_strand_id
1 'polypeptide(L)'
;LVAAGLGGWFGGVFDRMPQLPLADPYLLEVERAAGGPPRATGHVPSRALADAFAARLAEAGGSAELTLARGDLPGDWGAGMLDLLERALPLQDFRMTAAGAEVHVTGRAATPAEQAIRQAAFDAGFPAGLTGTAEIALTPQILPPADLRAALAELADCGPLRLVDPPAAGYAAGAEIAVAGDLEGPDSLRRLRDGLAPLIRDRPLRLDMAVLNPPLCRVAAELPAPGGTPLRIRMGWGGRDAENTAGLYHVGENPVIDLDLPADPAEGRLWVSIIDVEGVVFHLLPNRMRPENDVTALRDEAGPEGLRLAWPAAEAADGSRIAFTVDDSVLGKSLILALRTRGPLFEELRPVSESAESFAEALNRARAEGRMADLQQGRAILTTAP
;
A
#
# COMPACT_ATOMS: atom_id res chain seq x y z
N LEU A 1 -2.18 -106.09 -9.33
CA LEU A 1 -2.91 -106.50 -10.55
C LEU A 1 -4.23 -105.75 -10.56
N VAL A 2 -4.53 -105.16 -11.71
CA VAL A 2 -5.87 -104.84 -12.24
C VAL A 2 -6.56 -103.55 -11.77
N ALA A 3 -6.92 -102.80 -12.80
CA ALA A 3 -7.71 -101.59 -12.85
C ALA A 3 -9.23 -101.87 -12.82
N ALA A 4 -9.99 -100.82 -12.47
CA ALA A 4 -11.21 -100.31 -13.15
C ALA A 4 -12.35 -99.96 -12.18
N GLY A 5 -12.97 -98.79 -12.39
CA GLY A 5 -14.39 -98.57 -12.05
C GLY A 5 -14.79 -97.22 -11.42
N LEU A 6 -15.00 -96.20 -12.27
CA LEU A 6 -16.12 -95.22 -12.30
C LEU A 6 -16.65 -94.54 -11.01
N GLY A 7 -16.79 -93.22 -11.07
CA GLY A 7 -17.75 -92.45 -10.26
C GLY A 7 -17.46 -90.95 -10.21
N GLY A 8 -18.26 -90.14 -10.90
CA GLY A 8 -18.08 -88.68 -10.97
C GLY A 8 -18.57 -87.91 -9.74
N TRP A 9 -18.07 -86.68 -9.59
CA TRP A 9 -18.78 -85.58 -8.94
C TRP A 9 -18.22 -84.24 -9.45
N PHE A 10 -18.94 -83.59 -10.37
CA PHE A 10 -18.81 -82.16 -10.60
C PHE A 10 -19.87 -81.48 -9.72
N GLY A 11 -19.43 -80.78 -8.69
CA GLY A 11 -20.32 -80.02 -7.81
C GLY A 11 -19.53 -79.20 -6.80
N GLY A 12 -19.40 -77.89 -7.06
CA GLY A 12 -19.09 -76.90 -6.02
C GLY A 12 -17.68 -76.27 -6.05
N VAL A 13 -17.34 -75.56 -7.14
CA VAL A 13 -16.35 -74.47 -7.08
C VAL A 13 -17.03 -73.22 -7.64
N PHE A 14 -17.96 -72.66 -6.86
CA PHE A 14 -18.43 -71.30 -7.08
C PHE A 14 -17.68 -70.37 -6.11
N ASP A 15 -16.96 -69.44 -6.70
CA ASP A 15 -16.54 -68.12 -6.20
C ASP A 15 -16.65 -67.87 -4.68
N ARG A 16 -15.53 -68.05 -3.97
CA ARG A 16 -15.23 -67.19 -2.81
C ARG A 16 -14.28 -66.10 -3.26
N MET A 17 -14.82 -65.03 -3.84
CA MET A 17 -14.06 -63.79 -3.92
C MET A 17 -13.63 -63.40 -2.50
N PRO A 18 -12.35 -63.03 -2.28
CA PRO A 18 -11.90 -62.59 -0.96
C PRO A 18 -12.74 -61.38 -0.55
N GLN A 19 -13.39 -61.50 0.61
CA GLN A 19 -14.18 -60.43 1.15
C GLN A 19 -13.26 -59.29 1.61
N LEU A 20 -13.57 -58.05 1.23
CA LEU A 20 -12.82 -56.87 1.66
C LEU A 20 -12.82 -56.74 3.19
N PRO A 21 -11.73 -56.24 3.80
CA PRO A 21 -11.66 -56.00 5.24
C PRO A 21 -12.73 -54.98 5.67
N LEU A 22 -13.30 -55.16 6.86
CA LEU A 22 -14.20 -54.17 7.46
C LEU A 22 -13.36 -53.04 8.08
N ALA A 23 -13.66 -51.79 7.75
CA ALA A 23 -13.08 -50.61 8.39
C ALA A 23 -14.11 -50.00 9.36
N ASP A 24 -13.70 -49.83 10.62
CA ASP A 24 -14.48 -49.20 11.68
C ASP A 24 -13.52 -48.42 12.61
N PRO A 25 -13.49 -47.07 12.57
CA PRO A 25 -14.33 -46.21 11.75
C PRO A 25 -13.93 -46.23 10.26
N TYR A 26 -14.92 -45.97 9.39
CA TYR A 26 -14.68 -45.85 7.95
C TYR A 26 -14.25 -44.42 7.59
N LEU A 27 -12.96 -44.19 7.37
CA LEU A 27 -12.38 -42.86 7.17
C LEU A 27 -11.92 -42.59 5.72
N LEU A 28 -12.19 -41.40 5.21
CA LEU A 28 -11.60 -40.85 3.98
C LEU A 28 -11.25 -39.37 4.20
N GLU A 29 -10.02 -38.98 3.90
CA GLU A 29 -9.58 -37.59 3.93
C GLU A 29 -9.09 -37.16 2.55
N VAL A 30 -9.47 -35.95 2.13
CA VAL A 30 -8.96 -35.30 0.92
C VAL A 30 -8.58 -33.87 1.27
N GLU A 31 -7.34 -33.50 1.04
CA GLU A 31 -6.84 -32.17 1.38
C GLU A 31 -5.98 -31.56 0.28
N ARG A 32 -5.96 -30.22 0.25
CA ARG A 32 -5.01 -29.44 -0.53
C ARG A 32 -4.53 -28.27 0.33
N ALA A 33 -3.23 -28.21 0.59
CA ALA A 33 -2.60 -27.03 1.16
C ALA A 33 -2.48 -25.90 0.12
N ALA A 34 -2.42 -24.65 0.57
CA ALA A 34 -2.33 -23.49 -0.32
C ALA A 34 -1.10 -23.60 -1.25
N GLY A 35 -1.33 -23.60 -2.57
CA GLY A 35 -0.29 -23.74 -3.59
C GLY A 35 0.28 -25.15 -3.76
N GLY A 36 -0.24 -26.16 -3.05
CA GLY A 36 0.16 -27.56 -3.15
C GLY A 36 -0.79 -28.41 -4.00
N PRO A 37 -0.36 -29.61 -4.43
CA PRO A 37 -1.24 -30.57 -5.09
C PRO A 37 -2.23 -31.21 -4.10
N PRO A 38 -3.46 -31.56 -4.52
CA PRO A 38 -4.42 -32.23 -3.65
C PRO A 38 -4.04 -33.70 -3.39
N ARG A 39 -4.40 -34.23 -2.23
CA ARG A 39 -4.10 -35.62 -1.83
C ARG A 39 -5.31 -36.26 -1.18
N ALA A 40 -5.55 -37.54 -1.47
CA ALA A 40 -6.56 -38.35 -0.79
C ALA A 40 -5.94 -39.55 -0.07
N THR A 41 -6.41 -39.84 1.14
CA THR A 41 -5.98 -40.97 1.98
C THR A 41 -7.18 -41.62 2.66
N GLY A 42 -7.13 -42.94 2.88
CA GLY A 42 -8.16 -43.66 3.64
C GLY A 42 -8.83 -44.79 2.87
N HIS A 43 -10.13 -44.99 3.10
CA HIS A 43 -10.87 -46.17 2.69
C HIS A 43 -11.88 -45.88 1.57
N VAL A 44 -11.95 -46.78 0.58
CA VAL A 44 -12.97 -46.77 -0.49
C VAL A 44 -13.60 -48.15 -0.70
N PRO A 45 -14.91 -48.25 -1.02
CA PRO A 45 -15.64 -49.51 -1.02
C PRO A 45 -15.41 -50.34 -2.28
N SER A 46 -14.80 -49.74 -3.31
CA SER A 46 -14.56 -50.40 -4.58
C SER A 46 -13.32 -49.83 -5.29
N ARG A 47 -12.73 -50.66 -6.15
CA ARG A 47 -11.63 -50.26 -7.03
C ARG A 47 -12.05 -49.18 -8.01
N ALA A 48 -13.26 -49.25 -8.54
CA ALA A 48 -13.79 -48.25 -9.47
C ALA A 48 -13.81 -46.85 -8.83
N LEU A 49 -14.20 -46.74 -7.56
CA LEU A 49 -14.17 -45.46 -6.86
C LEU A 49 -12.73 -44.99 -6.58
N ALA A 50 -11.84 -45.91 -6.18
CA ALA A 50 -10.42 -45.60 -5.99
C ALA A 50 -9.79 -45.00 -7.25
N ASP A 51 -10.03 -45.64 -8.40
CA ASP A 51 -9.52 -45.21 -9.70
C ASP A 51 -10.13 -43.86 -10.13
N ALA A 52 -11.41 -43.62 -9.84
CA ALA A 52 -12.07 -42.34 -10.13
C ALA A 52 -11.48 -41.17 -9.31
N PHE A 53 -11.24 -41.38 -8.00
CA PHE A 53 -10.55 -40.38 -7.16
C PHE A 53 -9.12 -40.12 -7.65
N ALA A 54 -8.37 -41.19 -7.95
CA ALA A 54 -7.00 -41.08 -8.43
C ALA A 54 -6.92 -40.30 -9.75
N ALA A 55 -7.80 -40.62 -10.71
CA ALA A 55 -7.87 -39.91 -11.99
C ALA A 55 -8.19 -38.43 -11.79
N ARG A 56 -9.22 -38.12 -10.98
CA ARG A 56 -9.65 -36.74 -10.78
C ARG A 56 -8.61 -35.89 -10.07
N LEU A 57 -7.92 -36.46 -9.08
CA LEU A 57 -6.84 -35.79 -8.37
C LEU A 57 -5.61 -35.62 -9.27
N ALA A 58 -5.27 -36.61 -10.10
CA ALA A 58 -4.16 -36.51 -11.05
C ALA A 58 -4.35 -35.37 -12.07
N GLU A 59 -5.58 -35.13 -12.54
CA GLU A 59 -5.91 -33.95 -13.37
C GLU A 59 -5.61 -32.62 -12.68
N ALA A 60 -5.69 -32.60 -11.33
CA ALA A 60 -5.33 -31.45 -10.50
C ALA A 60 -3.87 -31.51 -10.00
N GLY A 61 -3.03 -32.39 -10.55
CA GLY A 61 -1.62 -32.58 -10.16
C GLY A 61 -1.42 -33.32 -8.83
N GLY A 62 -2.47 -33.97 -8.33
CA GLY A 62 -2.55 -34.65 -7.03
C GLY A 62 -2.25 -36.15 -7.03
N SER A 63 -2.46 -36.76 -5.87
CA SER A 63 -2.25 -38.20 -5.65
C SER A 63 -3.32 -38.82 -4.75
N ALA A 64 -3.51 -40.14 -4.83
CA ALA A 64 -4.46 -40.89 -4.02
C ALA A 64 -3.81 -42.14 -3.42
N GLU A 65 -3.86 -42.28 -2.10
CA GLU A 65 -3.39 -43.43 -1.33
C GLU A 65 -4.59 -44.09 -0.63
N LEU A 66 -5.38 -44.81 -1.43
CA LEU A 66 -6.66 -45.36 -1.02
C LEU A 66 -6.60 -46.88 -0.85
N THR A 67 -7.20 -47.38 0.23
CA THR A 67 -7.28 -48.80 0.57
C THR A 67 -8.70 -49.32 0.42
N LEU A 68 -8.88 -50.48 -0.21
CA LEU A 68 -10.19 -51.09 -0.37
C LEU A 68 -10.69 -51.68 0.97
N ALA A 69 -11.86 -51.24 1.44
CA ALA A 69 -12.49 -51.73 2.65
C ALA A 69 -14.02 -51.68 2.56
N ARG A 70 -14.73 -52.49 3.35
CA ARG A 70 -16.19 -52.37 3.55
C ARG A 70 -16.47 -51.51 4.78
N GLY A 71 -17.60 -50.83 4.77
CA GLY A 71 -18.17 -50.10 5.91
C GLY A 71 -19.70 -50.04 5.79
N ASP A 72 -20.35 -49.53 6.83
CA ASP A 72 -21.78 -49.21 6.78
C ASP A 72 -21.97 -47.86 6.07
N LEU A 73 -22.14 -47.93 4.75
CA LEU A 73 -22.21 -46.76 3.87
C LEU A 73 -23.50 -46.76 3.06
N PRO A 74 -24.11 -45.58 2.84
CA PRO A 74 -25.19 -45.42 1.87
C PRO A 74 -24.77 -45.81 0.45
N GLY A 75 -25.72 -46.30 -0.36
CA GLY A 75 -25.42 -46.83 -1.70
C GLY A 75 -24.88 -45.79 -2.69
N ASP A 76 -25.17 -44.51 -2.45
CA ASP A 76 -24.77 -43.32 -3.22
C ASP A 76 -23.51 -42.62 -2.67
N TRP A 77 -22.95 -43.11 -1.56
CA TRP A 77 -21.81 -42.50 -0.87
C TRP A 77 -20.64 -42.15 -1.80
N GLY A 78 -20.26 -43.08 -2.69
CA GLY A 78 -19.12 -42.88 -3.59
C GLY A 78 -19.35 -41.77 -4.63
N ALA A 79 -20.56 -41.67 -5.16
CA ALA A 79 -20.93 -40.59 -6.07
C ALA A 79 -20.99 -39.24 -5.33
N GLY A 80 -21.52 -39.23 -4.11
CA GLY A 80 -21.56 -38.05 -3.26
C GLY A 80 -20.17 -37.51 -2.93
N MET A 81 -19.22 -38.39 -2.59
CA MET A 81 -17.85 -37.98 -2.25
C MET A 81 -17.08 -37.40 -3.45
N LEU A 82 -17.31 -37.92 -4.67
CA LEU A 82 -16.75 -37.34 -5.89
C LEU A 82 -17.36 -35.97 -6.21
N ASP A 83 -18.67 -35.80 -6.03
CA ASP A 83 -19.32 -34.49 -6.21
C ASP A 83 -18.79 -33.45 -5.21
N LEU A 84 -18.56 -33.85 -3.95
CA LEU A 84 -17.92 -32.97 -2.97
C LEU A 84 -16.50 -32.57 -3.39
N LEU A 85 -15.73 -33.50 -3.96
CA LEU A 85 -14.39 -33.21 -4.46
C LEU A 85 -14.45 -32.15 -5.58
N GLU A 86 -15.38 -32.25 -6.53
CA GLU A 86 -15.56 -31.24 -7.58
C GLU A 86 -15.89 -29.86 -7.00
N ARG A 87 -16.73 -29.81 -5.97
CA ARG A 87 -17.10 -28.55 -5.30
C ARG A 87 -15.92 -27.91 -4.57
N ALA A 88 -15.01 -28.71 -4.01
CA ALA A 88 -13.86 -28.24 -3.24
C ALA A 88 -12.65 -27.85 -4.10
N LEU A 89 -12.45 -28.51 -5.25
CA LEU A 89 -11.27 -28.32 -6.10
C LEU A 89 -11.02 -26.90 -6.64
N PRO A 90 -12.00 -25.98 -6.76
CA PRO A 90 -11.73 -24.58 -7.07
C PRO A 90 -11.10 -23.75 -5.95
N LEU A 91 -11.26 -24.14 -4.67
CA LEU A 91 -10.80 -23.36 -3.51
C LEU A 91 -9.26 -23.19 -3.51
N GLN A 92 -8.69 -22.18 -2.86
CA GLN A 92 -7.21 -22.07 -2.77
C GLN A 92 -6.60 -23.23 -1.96
N ASP A 93 -7.28 -23.61 -0.89
CA ASP A 93 -7.01 -24.77 -0.06
C ASP A 93 -8.31 -25.31 0.51
N PHE A 94 -8.29 -26.59 0.83
CA PHE A 94 -9.43 -27.27 1.45
C PHE A 94 -8.99 -28.51 2.22
N ARG A 95 -9.85 -28.94 3.13
CA ARG A 95 -9.82 -30.27 3.75
C ARG A 95 -11.24 -30.82 3.79
N MET A 96 -11.41 -32.02 3.27
CA MET A 96 -12.62 -32.82 3.33
C MET A 96 -12.31 -34.07 4.17
N THR A 97 -13.01 -34.26 5.27
CA THR A 97 -12.92 -35.50 6.05
C THR A 97 -14.29 -36.19 6.06
N ALA A 98 -14.29 -37.51 5.93
CA ALA A 98 -15.47 -38.34 6.00
C ALA A 98 -15.28 -39.44 7.05
N ALA A 99 -16.27 -39.62 7.92
CA ALA A 99 -16.38 -40.72 8.86
C ALA A 99 -17.74 -41.41 8.62
N GLY A 100 -17.73 -42.51 7.87
CA GLY A 100 -18.96 -43.09 7.32
C GLY A 100 -19.67 -42.08 6.40
N ALA A 101 -20.95 -41.81 6.64
CA ALA A 101 -21.74 -40.83 5.89
C ALA A 101 -21.57 -39.38 6.37
N GLU A 102 -20.94 -39.16 7.52
CA GLU A 102 -20.73 -37.83 8.07
C GLU A 102 -19.48 -37.19 7.45
N VAL A 103 -19.62 -35.96 6.94
CA VAL A 103 -18.55 -35.24 6.26
C VAL A 103 -18.33 -33.84 6.83
N HIS A 104 -17.07 -33.40 6.85
CA HIS A 104 -16.70 -32.05 7.24
C HIS A 104 -15.82 -31.43 6.16
N VAL A 105 -16.18 -30.25 5.70
CA VAL A 105 -15.45 -29.52 4.64
C VAL A 105 -15.01 -28.17 5.18
N THR A 106 -13.71 -27.89 5.15
CA THR A 106 -13.17 -26.54 5.36
C THR A 106 -12.40 -26.11 4.13
N GLY A 107 -12.35 -24.81 3.88
CA GLY A 107 -11.46 -24.29 2.84
C GLY A 107 -11.48 -22.78 2.71
N ARG A 108 -10.62 -22.27 1.82
CA ARG A 108 -10.48 -20.85 1.57
C ARG A 108 -10.70 -20.50 0.11
N ALA A 109 -11.58 -19.54 -0.14
CA ALA A 109 -11.84 -18.98 -1.46
C ALA A 109 -10.92 -17.78 -1.74
N ALA A 110 -10.63 -17.54 -3.01
CA ALA A 110 -9.77 -16.42 -3.43
C ALA A 110 -10.49 -15.08 -3.45
N THR A 111 -11.81 -15.11 -3.66
CA THR A 111 -12.62 -13.91 -3.84
C THR A 111 -13.92 -13.99 -3.03
N PRO A 112 -14.53 -12.85 -2.66
CA PRO A 112 -15.84 -12.84 -1.99
C PRO A 112 -16.93 -13.52 -2.82
N ALA A 113 -16.93 -13.35 -4.15
CA ALA A 113 -17.91 -13.97 -5.04
C ALA A 113 -17.78 -15.50 -5.03
N GLU A 114 -16.56 -16.02 -5.09
CA GLU A 114 -16.32 -17.46 -4.98
C GLU A 114 -16.72 -18.00 -3.60
N GLN A 115 -16.35 -17.29 -2.51
CA GLN A 115 -16.74 -17.67 -1.15
C GLN A 115 -18.26 -17.80 -1.04
N ALA A 116 -19.01 -16.80 -1.50
CA ALA A 116 -20.47 -16.79 -1.44
C ALA A 116 -21.09 -17.92 -2.27
N ILE A 117 -20.61 -18.14 -3.50
CA ILE A 117 -21.10 -19.23 -4.37
C ILE A 117 -20.86 -20.59 -3.72
N ARG A 118 -19.67 -20.82 -3.16
CA ARG A 118 -19.31 -22.11 -2.55
C ARG A 118 -20.03 -22.35 -1.24
N GLN A 119 -20.10 -21.34 -0.36
CA GLN A 119 -20.85 -21.45 0.89
C GLN A 119 -22.33 -21.75 0.61
N ALA A 120 -22.96 -21.00 -0.31
CA ALA A 120 -24.36 -21.24 -0.68
C ALA A 120 -24.60 -22.64 -1.27
N ALA A 121 -23.63 -23.19 -2.02
CA ALA A 121 -23.71 -24.55 -2.56
C ALA A 121 -23.68 -25.63 -1.47
N PHE A 122 -22.99 -25.39 -0.35
CA PHE A 122 -23.01 -26.29 0.81
C PHE A 122 -24.21 -26.05 1.72
N ASP A 123 -24.66 -24.81 1.89
CA ASP A 123 -25.86 -24.46 2.66
C ASP A 123 -27.14 -25.03 2.02
N ALA A 124 -27.15 -25.17 0.69
CA ALA A 124 -28.24 -25.83 -0.04
C ALA A 124 -28.33 -27.34 0.22
N GLY A 125 -27.29 -27.93 0.83
CA GLY A 125 -27.26 -29.33 1.24
C GLY A 125 -26.07 -30.10 0.66
N PHE A 126 -25.78 -31.22 1.33
CA PHE A 126 -24.78 -32.18 0.90
C PHE A 126 -25.32 -33.13 -0.18
N PRO A 127 -24.45 -33.71 -1.02
CA PRO A 127 -24.85 -34.73 -1.98
C PRO A 127 -25.55 -35.91 -1.30
N ALA A 128 -26.39 -36.61 -2.05
CA ALA A 128 -27.15 -37.74 -1.53
C ALA A 128 -26.22 -38.80 -0.91
N GLY A 129 -26.65 -39.38 0.22
CA GLY A 129 -25.86 -40.34 0.98
C GLY A 129 -24.87 -39.72 1.96
N LEU A 130 -24.77 -38.39 2.02
CA LEU A 130 -23.87 -37.67 2.91
C LEU A 130 -24.62 -36.65 3.77
N THR A 131 -24.12 -36.44 4.98
CA THR A 131 -24.58 -35.41 5.92
C THR A 131 -23.37 -34.71 6.50
N GLY A 132 -23.43 -33.41 6.77
CA GLY A 132 -22.22 -32.74 7.24
C GLY A 132 -22.32 -31.23 7.41
N THR A 133 -21.15 -30.62 7.58
CA THR A 133 -20.97 -29.16 7.68
C THR A 133 -19.87 -28.69 6.73
N ALA A 134 -20.01 -27.45 6.23
CA ALA A 134 -18.97 -26.82 5.44
C ALA A 134 -18.71 -25.38 5.91
N GLU A 135 -17.43 -25.02 6.04
CA GLU A 135 -16.98 -23.68 6.38
C GLU A 135 -16.01 -23.17 5.32
N ILE A 136 -16.45 -22.24 4.49
CA ILE A 136 -15.62 -21.61 3.45
C ILE A 136 -15.27 -20.19 3.88
N ALA A 137 -14.00 -19.97 4.20
CA ALA A 137 -13.46 -18.65 4.55
C ALA A 137 -12.91 -17.91 3.32
N LEU A 138 -12.72 -16.60 3.43
CA LEU A 138 -12.03 -15.80 2.41
C LEU A 138 -10.53 -15.70 2.75
N THR A 139 -9.65 -15.93 1.76
CA THR A 139 -8.21 -15.68 1.96
C THR A 139 -7.98 -14.18 2.23
N PRO A 140 -7.20 -13.81 3.27
CA PRO A 140 -6.82 -12.42 3.52
C PRO A 140 -6.10 -11.81 2.31
N GLN A 141 -6.74 -10.84 1.66
CA GLN A 141 -6.12 -10.07 0.58
C GLN A 141 -5.29 -8.95 1.20
N ILE A 142 -3.98 -9.17 1.31
CA ILE A 142 -3.03 -8.17 1.76
C ILE A 142 -2.38 -7.53 0.54
N LEU A 143 -2.46 -6.20 0.43
CA LEU A 143 -1.76 -5.41 -0.59
C LEU A 143 -0.40 -4.94 -0.03
N PRO A 144 0.72 -5.40 -0.59
CA PRO A 144 2.05 -4.96 -0.16
C PRO A 144 2.27 -3.46 -0.38
N PRO A 145 2.87 -2.73 0.57
CA PRO A 145 3.22 -1.32 0.36
C PRO A 145 4.26 -1.13 -0.75
N ALA A 146 5.06 -2.14 -1.06
CA ALA A 146 6.05 -2.09 -2.16
C ALA A 146 5.38 -1.91 -3.53
N ASP A 147 4.30 -2.64 -3.79
CA ASP A 147 3.55 -2.56 -5.05
C ASP A 147 2.94 -1.16 -5.24
N LEU A 148 2.39 -0.60 -4.15
CA LEU A 148 1.90 0.77 -4.14
C LEU A 148 3.02 1.79 -4.39
N ARG A 149 4.19 1.64 -3.76
CA ARG A 149 5.33 2.55 -3.98
C ARG A 149 5.81 2.52 -5.43
N ALA A 150 5.83 1.35 -6.07
CA ALA A 150 6.18 1.22 -7.48
C ALA A 150 5.19 1.98 -8.38
N ALA A 151 3.88 1.78 -8.17
CA ALA A 151 2.84 2.50 -8.91
C ALA A 151 2.90 4.02 -8.68
N LEU A 152 3.13 4.46 -7.44
CA LEU A 152 3.27 5.87 -7.10
C LEU A 152 4.48 6.52 -7.79
N ALA A 153 5.59 5.80 -7.95
CA ALA A 153 6.77 6.31 -8.65
C ALA A 153 6.51 6.53 -10.15
N GLU A 154 5.68 5.70 -10.78
CA GLU A 154 5.28 5.86 -12.19
C GLU A 154 4.29 7.01 -12.40
N LEU A 155 3.47 7.30 -11.38
CA LEU A 155 2.42 8.33 -11.43
C LEU A 155 2.88 9.72 -10.95
N ALA A 156 4.07 9.81 -10.37
CA ALA A 156 4.63 11.06 -9.85
C ALA A 156 5.00 12.02 -11.01
N ASP A 157 4.47 13.25 -10.99
CA ASP A 157 4.76 14.28 -11.99
C ASP A 157 5.34 15.59 -11.44
N CYS A 158 5.31 15.79 -10.11
CA CYS A 158 5.77 17.02 -9.45
C CYS A 158 6.64 16.70 -8.22
N GLY A 159 7.50 15.69 -8.34
CA GLY A 159 8.31 15.16 -7.24
C GLY A 159 7.71 13.89 -6.61
N PRO A 160 8.39 13.30 -5.63
CA PRO A 160 8.06 11.96 -5.15
C PRO A 160 6.73 11.93 -4.37
N LEU A 161 5.85 11.01 -4.78
CA LEU A 161 4.67 10.62 -4.01
C LEU A 161 5.05 9.57 -2.96
N ARG A 162 4.41 9.61 -1.78
CA ARG A 162 4.72 8.70 -0.67
C ARG A 162 3.46 8.17 0.01
N LEU A 163 3.57 6.97 0.55
CA LEU A 163 2.60 6.42 1.49
C LEU A 163 2.80 7.06 2.86
N VAL A 164 1.70 7.43 3.51
CA VAL A 164 1.68 7.92 4.89
C VAL A 164 1.49 6.72 5.82
N ASP A 165 2.42 6.53 6.75
CA ASP A 165 2.43 5.46 7.78
C ASP A 165 2.02 4.07 7.26
N PRO A 166 2.69 3.53 6.22
CA PRO A 166 2.31 2.26 5.63
C PRO A 166 2.49 1.09 6.61
N PRO A 167 1.47 0.23 6.82
CA PRO A 167 1.58 -0.93 7.69
C PRO A 167 2.68 -1.89 7.23
N ALA A 168 3.53 -2.35 8.15
CA ALA A 168 4.62 -3.29 7.84
C ALA A 168 4.10 -4.62 7.25
N ALA A 169 2.94 -5.10 7.73
CA ALA A 169 2.30 -6.31 7.23
C ALA A 169 1.51 -6.09 5.92
N GLY A 170 1.38 -4.85 5.43
CA GLY A 170 0.59 -4.48 4.26
C GLY A 170 -0.87 -4.14 4.56
N TYR A 171 -1.60 -3.76 3.51
CA TYR A 171 -2.96 -3.25 3.62
C TYR A 171 -4.00 -4.36 3.44
N ALA A 172 -4.74 -4.67 4.51
CA ALA A 172 -5.90 -5.55 4.44
C ALA A 172 -7.01 -4.96 3.55
N ALA A 173 -8.00 -5.77 3.19
CA ALA A 173 -9.20 -5.30 2.50
C ALA A 173 -9.90 -4.22 3.35
N GLY A 174 -10.40 -3.16 2.70
CA GLY A 174 -11.02 -2.01 3.36
C GLY A 174 -10.10 -1.11 4.19
N ALA A 175 -8.80 -1.43 4.34
CA ALA A 175 -7.86 -0.55 5.03
C ALA A 175 -7.63 0.75 4.22
N GLU A 176 -7.63 1.91 4.89
CA GLU A 176 -7.33 3.18 4.24
C GLU A 176 -5.87 3.22 3.77
N ILE A 177 -5.67 3.71 2.55
CA ILE A 177 -4.39 4.06 1.98
C ILE A 177 -4.30 5.58 1.94
N ALA A 178 -3.34 6.14 2.67
CA ALA A 178 -3.04 7.56 2.64
C ALA A 178 -1.78 7.82 1.80
N VAL A 179 -1.89 8.73 0.84
CA VAL A 179 -0.80 9.16 -0.03
C VAL A 179 -0.59 10.66 0.18
N ALA A 180 0.67 11.08 0.26
CA ALA A 180 1.06 12.49 0.35
C ALA A 180 2.06 12.85 -0.78
N GLY A 181 2.04 14.11 -1.23
CA GLY A 181 2.95 14.58 -2.27
C GLY A 181 2.49 15.86 -2.95
N ASP A 182 3.14 16.19 -4.06
CA ASP A 182 2.83 17.35 -4.89
C ASP A 182 2.43 16.89 -6.30
N LEU A 183 1.61 17.70 -6.98
CA LEU A 183 1.08 17.44 -8.31
C LEU A 183 1.21 18.69 -9.20
N GLU A 184 1.52 18.51 -10.49
CA GLU A 184 1.71 19.62 -11.44
C GLU A 184 0.39 20.31 -11.84
N GLY A 185 -0.75 19.65 -11.64
CA GLY A 185 -2.03 20.22 -12.00
C GLY A 185 -3.24 19.44 -11.49
N PRO A 186 -4.46 20.00 -11.68
CA PRO A 186 -5.69 19.32 -11.30
C PRO A 186 -5.92 18.01 -12.06
N ASP A 187 -5.42 17.88 -13.29
CA ASP A 187 -5.53 16.64 -14.08
C ASP A 187 -4.67 15.50 -13.54
N SER A 188 -3.54 15.82 -12.92
CA SER A 188 -2.66 14.84 -12.26
C SER A 188 -3.38 14.07 -11.16
N LEU A 189 -4.27 14.74 -10.43
CA LEU A 189 -5.05 14.12 -9.36
C LEU A 189 -5.97 13.00 -9.89
N ARG A 190 -6.56 13.23 -11.06
CA ARG A 190 -7.41 12.25 -11.74
C ARG A 190 -6.59 11.07 -12.21
N ARG A 191 -5.45 11.33 -12.88
CA ARG A 191 -4.51 10.29 -13.33
C ARG A 191 -4.03 9.42 -12.16
N LEU A 192 -3.70 10.04 -11.02
CA LEU A 192 -3.29 9.32 -9.82
C LEU A 192 -4.39 8.38 -9.31
N ARG A 193 -5.63 8.87 -9.20
CA ARG A 193 -6.77 8.04 -8.77
C ARG A 193 -7.04 6.89 -9.72
N ASP A 194 -7.11 7.18 -11.02
CA ASP A 194 -7.41 6.20 -12.05
C ASP A 194 -6.30 5.14 -12.16
N GLY A 195 -5.04 5.55 -12.01
CA GLY A 195 -3.88 4.65 -12.01
C GLY A 195 -3.82 3.72 -10.80
N LEU A 196 -4.22 4.19 -9.61
CA LEU A 196 -4.21 3.38 -8.39
C LEU A 196 -5.45 2.48 -8.25
N ALA A 197 -6.59 2.84 -8.85
CA ALA A 197 -7.87 2.14 -8.69
C ALA A 197 -7.79 0.62 -8.94
N PRO A 198 -7.12 0.10 -9.99
CA PRO A 198 -7.02 -1.34 -10.22
C PRO A 198 -6.27 -2.09 -9.12
N LEU A 199 -5.28 -1.43 -8.49
CA LEU A 199 -4.41 -2.00 -7.47
C LEU A 199 -5.09 -2.01 -6.10
N ILE A 200 -5.72 -0.89 -5.72
CA ILE A 200 -6.29 -0.71 -4.38
C ILE A 200 -7.65 -1.40 -4.20
N ARG A 201 -8.40 -1.59 -5.29
CA ARG A 201 -9.74 -2.17 -5.34
C ARG A 201 -10.74 -1.43 -4.44
N ASP A 202 -11.11 -2.04 -3.32
CA ASP A 202 -12.12 -1.57 -2.36
C ASP A 202 -11.51 -0.75 -1.20
N ARG A 203 -10.19 -0.60 -1.17
CA ARG A 203 -9.49 0.17 -0.12
C ARG A 203 -9.74 1.67 -0.29
N PRO A 204 -10.21 2.38 0.75
CA PRO A 204 -10.35 3.83 0.73
C PRO A 204 -9.00 4.51 0.43
N LEU A 205 -9.03 5.57 -0.39
CA LEU A 205 -7.85 6.34 -0.77
C LEU A 205 -7.97 7.78 -0.25
N ARG A 206 -7.07 8.18 0.64
CA ARG A 206 -6.90 9.55 1.12
C ARG A 206 -5.68 10.19 0.45
N LEU A 207 -5.88 11.36 -0.15
CA LEU A 207 -4.85 12.07 -0.92
C LEU A 207 -4.56 13.42 -0.28
N ASP A 208 -3.40 13.55 0.33
CA ASP A 208 -2.88 14.78 0.92
C ASP A 208 -1.92 15.46 -0.08
N MET A 209 -2.50 16.13 -1.10
CA MET A 209 -1.75 16.66 -2.25
C MET A 209 -1.72 18.19 -2.27
N ALA A 210 -0.57 18.77 -2.61
CA ALA A 210 -0.50 20.16 -3.05
C ALA A 210 -0.42 20.24 -4.58
N VAL A 211 -1.26 21.07 -5.20
CA VAL A 211 -1.14 21.37 -6.63
C VAL A 211 -0.23 22.57 -6.81
N LEU A 212 0.89 22.37 -7.48
CA LEU A 212 1.94 23.35 -7.75
C LEU A 212 1.98 23.67 -9.25
N ASN A 213 2.46 24.87 -9.60
CA ASN A 213 2.71 25.22 -10.99
C ASN A 213 4.07 24.66 -11.48
N PRO A 214 4.38 24.69 -12.79
CA PRO A 214 5.60 24.08 -13.32
C PRO A 214 6.92 24.59 -12.69
N PRO A 215 7.11 25.89 -12.42
CA PRO A 215 8.31 26.36 -11.72
C PRO A 215 8.47 25.76 -10.33
N LEU A 216 7.38 25.66 -9.56
CA LEU A 216 7.39 25.08 -8.23
C LEU A 216 7.68 23.57 -8.28
N CYS A 217 7.11 22.85 -9.26
CA CYS A 217 7.39 21.42 -9.47
C CYS A 217 8.86 21.16 -9.77
N ARG A 218 9.50 22.03 -10.56
CA ARG A 218 10.93 21.91 -10.88
C ARG A 218 11.79 21.90 -9.62
N VAL A 219 11.50 22.78 -8.66
CA VAL A 219 12.22 22.83 -7.38
C VAL A 219 11.83 21.65 -6.48
N ALA A 220 10.53 21.33 -6.40
CA ALA A 220 10.03 20.23 -5.58
C ALA A 220 10.60 18.86 -5.99
N ALA A 221 10.82 18.64 -7.29
CA ALA A 221 11.39 17.41 -7.83
C ALA A 221 12.83 17.14 -7.38
N GLU A 222 13.57 18.18 -6.99
CA GLU A 222 14.96 18.03 -6.52
C GLU A 222 15.07 17.74 -5.03
N LEU A 223 13.97 17.90 -4.28
CA LEU A 223 13.95 17.65 -2.85
C LEU A 223 13.77 16.15 -2.57
N PRO A 224 14.53 15.58 -1.61
CA PRO A 224 14.24 14.25 -1.11
C PRO A 224 12.89 14.25 -0.37
N ALA A 225 12.37 13.05 -0.11
CA ALA A 225 11.21 12.90 0.77
C ALA A 225 11.52 13.54 2.15
N PRO A 226 10.53 14.20 2.79
CA PRO A 226 10.74 14.80 4.11
C PRO A 226 11.17 13.75 5.12
N GLY A 227 12.31 14.01 5.77
CA GLY A 227 12.80 13.26 6.92
C GLY A 227 12.61 14.06 8.21
N GLY A 228 12.39 13.35 9.32
CA GLY A 228 12.26 13.95 10.66
C GLY A 228 11.02 14.82 10.85
N THR A 229 11.01 15.59 11.94
CA THR A 229 9.96 16.58 12.24
C THR A 229 10.04 17.73 11.23
N PRO A 230 8.95 18.16 10.58
CA PRO A 230 9.02 19.25 9.62
C PRO A 230 9.35 20.59 10.30
N LEU A 231 10.03 21.48 9.58
CA LEU A 231 10.18 22.87 10.01
C LEU A 231 8.83 23.59 9.86
N ARG A 232 8.41 24.35 10.88
CA ARG A 232 7.14 25.08 10.84
C ARG A 232 7.37 26.51 10.36
N ILE A 233 6.74 26.83 9.23
CA ILE A 233 6.66 28.19 8.68
C ILE A 233 5.33 28.79 9.13
N ARG A 234 5.40 29.97 9.74
CA ARG A 234 4.23 30.75 10.16
C ARG A 234 4.07 31.93 9.22
N MET A 235 2.82 32.18 8.87
CA MET A 235 2.42 33.25 7.97
C MET A 235 1.53 34.21 8.75
N GLY A 236 1.73 35.51 8.58
CA GLY A 236 0.98 36.55 9.26
C GLY A 236 0.86 37.78 8.37
N TRP A 237 0.50 38.91 8.98
CA TRP A 237 0.17 40.12 8.25
C TRP A 237 1.00 41.30 8.72
N GLY A 238 1.39 42.18 7.80
CA GLY A 238 2.13 43.39 8.16
C GLY A 238 1.33 44.39 9.00
N GLY A 239 -0.01 44.36 8.91
CA GLY A 239 -0.90 45.33 9.55
C GLY A 239 -1.79 44.80 10.67
N ARG A 240 -1.71 43.50 11.01
CA ARG A 240 -2.53 42.89 12.08
C ARG A 240 -1.77 41.78 12.80
N ASP A 241 -1.97 41.72 14.11
CA ASP A 241 -1.35 40.72 14.98
C ASP A 241 -2.20 39.44 15.02
N ALA A 242 -2.08 38.63 13.97
CA ALA A 242 -2.77 37.34 13.83
C ALA A 242 -2.04 36.43 12.84
N GLU A 243 -2.03 35.12 13.11
CA GLU A 243 -1.51 34.11 12.18
C GLU A 243 -2.51 33.85 11.05
N ASN A 244 -2.01 33.83 9.81
CA ASN A 244 -2.70 33.40 8.61
C ASN A 244 -2.43 31.92 8.33
N THR A 245 -3.20 31.05 8.99
CA THR A 245 -3.07 29.59 8.79
C THR A 245 -3.55 29.13 7.41
N ALA A 246 -4.34 29.94 6.71
CA ALA A 246 -4.82 29.63 5.35
C ALA A 246 -3.78 29.94 4.28
N GLY A 247 -2.83 30.83 4.57
CA GLY A 247 -1.84 31.31 3.60
C GLY A 247 -2.43 32.07 2.42
N LEU A 248 -3.69 32.54 2.50
CA LEU A 248 -4.36 33.32 1.46
C LEU A 248 -4.16 34.82 1.71
N TYR A 249 -3.76 35.55 0.67
CA TYR A 249 -3.56 37.00 0.68
C TYR A 249 -4.22 37.64 -0.54
N HIS A 250 -4.78 38.83 -0.38
CA HIS A 250 -5.36 39.66 -1.43
C HIS A 250 -4.42 40.77 -1.86
N VAL A 251 -4.65 41.33 -3.04
CA VAL A 251 -3.93 42.51 -3.54
C VAL A 251 -3.92 43.64 -2.50
N GLY A 252 -2.75 44.21 -2.28
CA GLY A 252 -2.47 45.25 -1.29
C GLY A 252 -2.12 44.71 0.11
N GLU A 253 -2.34 43.43 0.39
CA GLU A 253 -1.93 42.84 1.66
C GLU A 253 -0.42 42.53 1.67
N ASN A 254 0.18 42.54 2.85
CA ASN A 254 1.61 42.33 3.06
C ASN A 254 1.83 41.07 3.91
N PRO A 255 2.27 39.96 3.29
CA PRO A 255 2.65 38.74 3.99
C PRO A 255 3.87 38.97 4.89
N VAL A 256 3.73 38.54 6.14
CA VAL A 256 4.82 38.40 7.11
C VAL A 256 5.11 36.92 7.27
N ILE A 257 6.39 36.56 7.28
CA ILE A 257 6.83 35.16 7.33
C ILE A 257 7.79 35.00 8.50
N ASP A 258 7.48 34.03 9.35
CA ASP A 258 8.25 33.63 10.51
C ASP A 258 8.58 32.13 10.40
N LEU A 259 9.69 31.72 11.01
CA LEU A 259 10.09 30.32 11.11
C LEU A 259 10.26 29.93 12.58
N ASP A 260 9.57 28.86 12.98
CA ASP A 260 9.83 28.24 14.26
C ASP A 260 11.14 27.48 14.17
N LEU A 261 12.16 27.96 14.89
CA LEU A 261 13.45 27.29 14.93
C LEU A 261 13.29 25.91 15.59
N PRO A 262 13.84 24.83 14.99
CA PRO A 262 13.67 23.49 15.50
C PRO A 262 14.25 23.38 16.91
N ALA A 263 13.62 22.66 17.84
CA ALA A 263 14.23 22.41 19.15
C ALA A 263 15.39 21.39 19.05
N ASP A 264 15.25 20.42 18.15
CA ASP A 264 16.20 19.33 17.88
C ASP A 264 16.16 18.98 16.38
N PRO A 265 17.30 18.91 15.66
CA PRO A 265 18.65 19.27 16.12
C PRO A 265 18.79 20.77 16.36
N ALA A 266 19.49 21.11 17.43
CA ALA A 266 19.67 22.51 17.82
C ALA A 266 20.69 23.27 16.95
N GLU A 267 21.49 22.54 16.18
CA GLU A 267 22.60 23.02 15.35
C GLU A 267 22.27 22.92 13.85
N GLY A 268 23.12 23.51 13.00
CA GLY A 268 23.09 23.35 11.54
C GLY A 268 22.94 24.68 10.81
N ARG A 269 22.60 24.59 9.52
CA ARG A 269 22.48 25.72 8.60
C ARG A 269 21.06 25.81 8.07
N LEU A 270 20.44 26.98 8.13
CA LEU A 270 19.12 27.25 7.58
C LEU A 270 19.21 27.85 6.18
N TRP A 271 18.25 27.49 5.33
CA TRP A 271 18.07 28.03 3.98
C TRP A 271 16.57 28.19 3.75
N VAL A 272 16.10 29.41 3.57
CA VAL A 272 14.68 29.71 3.38
C VAL A 272 14.49 30.56 2.15
N SER A 273 13.63 30.09 1.25
CA SER A 273 13.34 30.71 -0.04
C SER A 273 11.84 30.75 -0.30
N ILE A 274 11.40 31.73 -1.08
CA ILE A 274 10.09 31.76 -1.71
C ILE A 274 10.28 31.55 -3.20
N ILE A 275 9.53 30.62 -3.79
CA ILE A 275 9.43 30.44 -5.23
C ILE A 275 8.07 30.98 -5.65
N ASP A 276 8.06 31.98 -6.51
CA ASP A 276 6.81 32.63 -6.96
C ASP A 276 6.19 31.94 -8.18
N VAL A 277 5.08 32.51 -8.66
CA VAL A 277 4.32 31.93 -9.78
C VAL A 277 5.03 32.06 -11.13
N GLU A 278 5.96 33.00 -11.26
CA GLU A 278 6.75 33.25 -12.48
C GLU A 278 8.04 32.41 -12.50
N GLY A 279 8.36 31.76 -11.38
CA GLY A 279 9.58 30.97 -11.21
C GLY A 279 10.78 31.81 -10.80
N VAL A 280 10.57 32.97 -10.18
CA VAL A 280 11.62 33.68 -9.46
C VAL A 280 11.72 33.11 -8.05
N VAL A 281 12.95 32.85 -7.62
CA VAL A 281 13.28 32.41 -6.27
C VAL A 281 13.83 33.59 -5.51
N PHE A 282 13.21 33.95 -4.39
CA PHE A 282 13.70 34.96 -3.45
C PHE A 282 14.26 34.27 -2.21
N HIS A 283 15.54 34.46 -1.93
CA HIS A 283 16.19 33.89 -0.75
C HIS A 283 15.97 34.81 0.46
N LEU A 284 15.14 34.37 1.40
CA LEU A 284 14.91 35.08 2.66
C LEU A 284 16.12 34.95 3.60
N LEU A 285 16.77 33.78 3.58
CA LEU A 285 17.92 33.46 4.43
C LEU A 285 18.71 32.25 3.89
N PRO A 286 20.06 32.24 3.94
CA PRO A 286 20.89 33.42 3.87
C PRO A 286 20.79 34.07 2.49
N ASN A 287 21.13 35.35 2.43
CA ASN A 287 21.37 36.08 1.19
C ASN A 287 22.47 37.13 1.42
N ARG A 288 22.81 37.90 0.38
CA ARG A 288 23.87 38.93 0.46
C ARG A 288 23.63 40.03 1.50
N MET A 289 22.37 40.30 1.85
CA MET A 289 22.00 41.30 2.87
C MET A 289 21.93 40.70 4.28
N ARG A 290 21.64 39.40 4.39
CA ARG A 290 21.54 38.65 5.64
C ARG A 290 22.27 37.31 5.51
N PRO A 291 23.61 37.30 5.70
CA PRO A 291 24.44 36.12 5.43
C PRO A 291 24.43 35.08 6.55
N GLU A 292 24.07 35.46 7.78
CA GLU A 292 24.02 34.55 8.92
C GLU A 292 22.95 33.48 8.68
N ASN A 293 23.30 32.21 8.89
CA ASN A 293 22.36 31.11 8.77
C ASN A 293 22.64 29.93 9.72
N ASP A 294 23.57 30.09 10.65
CA ASP A 294 23.78 29.12 11.71
C ASP A 294 22.58 29.12 12.66
N VAL A 295 21.97 27.95 12.86
CA VAL A 295 20.77 27.82 13.70
C VAL A 295 21.02 28.34 15.12
N THR A 296 22.22 28.16 15.65
CA THR A 296 22.59 28.60 17.01
C THR A 296 22.62 30.11 17.09
N ALA A 297 23.30 30.76 16.14
CA ALA A 297 23.37 32.23 16.09
C ALA A 297 21.98 32.85 15.86
N LEU A 298 21.16 32.24 15.01
CA LEU A 298 19.80 32.71 14.72
C LEU A 298 18.86 32.62 15.92
N ARG A 299 19.13 31.76 16.92
CA ARG A 299 18.31 31.72 18.14
C ARG A 299 18.42 32.99 18.97
N ASP A 300 19.59 33.62 18.97
CA ASP A 300 19.80 34.87 19.69
C ASP A 300 19.06 36.03 19.00
N GLU A 301 18.79 35.90 17.70
CA GLU A 301 18.02 36.86 16.90
C GLU A 301 16.50 36.58 16.93
N ALA A 302 16.09 35.35 17.22
CA ALA A 302 14.70 34.95 17.21
C ALA A 302 13.90 35.61 18.33
N GLY A 303 12.71 36.11 18.00
CA GLY A 303 11.77 36.69 18.94
C GLY A 303 10.77 35.66 19.49
N PRO A 304 9.77 36.12 20.28
CA PRO A 304 8.69 35.27 20.78
C PRO A 304 7.90 34.55 19.68
N GLU A 305 7.79 35.18 18.50
CA GLU A 305 7.09 34.63 17.33
C GLU A 305 7.97 33.75 16.42
N GLY A 306 9.23 33.53 16.82
CA GLY A 306 10.21 32.78 16.04
C GLY A 306 11.18 33.69 15.28
N LEU A 307 11.83 33.12 14.27
CA LEU A 307 12.77 33.85 13.42
C LEU A 307 12.02 34.57 12.30
N ARG A 308 12.03 35.91 12.33
CA ARG A 308 11.43 36.75 11.28
C ARG A 308 12.23 36.64 9.98
N LEU A 309 11.53 36.34 8.88
CA LEU A 309 12.12 36.14 7.55
C LEU A 309 11.61 37.16 6.52
N ALA A 310 10.36 37.60 6.63
CA ALA A 310 9.78 38.67 5.84
C ALA A 310 9.02 39.64 6.75
N TRP A 311 9.27 40.95 6.60
CA TRP A 311 8.83 41.98 7.53
C TRP A 311 7.58 42.73 7.05
N PRO A 312 6.91 43.45 7.97
CA PRO A 312 5.96 44.48 7.60
C PRO A 312 6.61 45.51 6.66
N ALA A 313 5.91 45.92 5.60
CA ALA A 313 6.42 46.83 4.59
C ALA A 313 6.89 48.17 5.18
N ALA A 314 6.20 48.66 6.22
CA ALA A 314 6.59 49.87 6.94
C ALA A 314 7.96 49.75 7.65
N GLU A 315 8.31 48.54 8.10
CA GLU A 315 9.58 48.26 8.80
C GLU A 315 10.74 47.95 7.85
N ALA A 316 10.45 47.68 6.58
CA ALA A 316 11.41 47.37 5.54
C ALA A 316 11.63 48.54 4.55
N ALA A 317 11.10 49.72 4.85
CA ALA A 317 11.09 50.88 3.96
C ALA A 317 12.51 51.38 3.58
N ASP A 318 13.52 51.08 4.39
CA ASP A 318 14.92 51.43 4.13
C ASP A 318 15.67 50.44 3.22
N GLY A 319 15.02 49.34 2.82
CA GLY A 319 15.58 48.30 1.97
C GLY A 319 16.57 47.36 2.67
N SER A 320 16.77 47.48 3.99
CA SER A 320 17.65 46.59 4.76
C SER A 320 17.02 45.22 5.03
N ARG A 321 15.70 45.11 4.87
CA ARG A 321 14.88 43.93 5.16
C ARG A 321 14.04 43.56 3.95
N ILE A 322 13.66 42.29 3.87
CA ILE A 322 12.78 41.79 2.81
C ILE A 322 11.32 41.94 3.26
N ALA A 323 10.51 42.60 2.46
CA ALA A 323 9.06 42.65 2.64
C ALA A 323 8.37 42.41 1.29
N PHE A 324 7.19 41.80 1.34
CA PHE A 324 6.37 41.52 0.17
C PHE A 324 5.07 42.30 0.25
N THR A 325 4.65 42.91 -0.85
CA THR A 325 3.28 43.42 -1.00
C THR A 325 2.66 42.65 -2.14
N VAL A 326 1.46 42.11 -1.94
CA VAL A 326 0.74 41.44 -3.02
C VAL A 326 0.29 42.50 -4.00
N ASP A 327 0.77 42.41 -5.23
CA ASP A 327 0.28 43.19 -6.36
C ASP A 327 -0.59 42.32 -7.28
N ASP A 328 -1.21 42.95 -8.27
CA ASP A 328 -2.09 42.29 -9.23
C ASP A 328 -1.34 41.67 -10.41
N SER A 329 0.00 41.75 -10.44
CA SER A 329 0.81 41.25 -11.55
C SER A 329 1.18 39.78 -11.40
N VAL A 330 1.28 39.28 -10.16
CA VAL A 330 1.75 37.93 -9.83
C VAL A 330 0.77 37.23 -8.87
N LEU A 331 -0.37 36.79 -9.44
CA LEU A 331 -1.43 36.09 -8.70
C LEU A 331 -1.32 34.56 -8.85
N GLY A 332 -1.42 33.83 -7.74
CA GLY A 332 -1.43 32.38 -7.73
C GLY A 332 -0.74 31.79 -6.50
N LYS A 333 -0.12 30.61 -6.67
CA LYS A 333 0.52 29.89 -5.57
C LYS A 333 2.04 30.03 -5.63
N SER A 334 2.61 30.49 -4.53
CA SER A 334 4.03 30.51 -4.25
C SER A 334 4.38 29.46 -3.20
N LEU A 335 5.57 28.87 -3.29
CA LEU A 335 6.08 27.91 -2.33
C LEU A 335 7.10 28.58 -1.42
N ILE A 336 6.84 28.59 -0.12
CA ILE A 336 7.87 28.89 0.89
C ILE A 336 8.53 27.57 1.26
N LEU A 337 9.83 27.51 1.07
CA LEU A 337 10.66 26.34 1.34
C LEU A 337 11.70 26.69 2.39
N ALA A 338 11.65 26.01 3.55
CA ALA A 338 12.67 26.07 4.59
C ALA A 338 13.43 24.74 4.63
N LEU A 339 14.75 24.80 4.59
CA LEU A 339 15.65 23.67 4.62
C LEU A 339 16.65 23.86 5.77
N ARG A 340 16.85 22.82 6.58
CA ARG A 340 17.95 22.75 7.52
C ARG A 340 18.88 21.60 7.14
N THR A 341 20.16 21.91 7.03
CA THR A 341 21.23 20.95 6.73
C THR A 341 22.27 20.94 7.84
N ARG A 342 23.06 19.86 7.95
CA ARG A 342 24.15 19.77 8.95
C ARG A 342 25.30 20.74 8.64
N GLY A 343 25.60 20.94 7.35
CA GLY A 343 26.64 21.85 6.87
C GLY A 343 26.13 22.76 5.74
N PRO A 344 27.02 23.50 5.06
CA PRO A 344 26.64 24.36 3.95
C PRO A 344 25.95 23.59 2.82
N LEU A 345 24.75 24.03 2.41
CA LEU A 345 24.01 23.43 1.30
C LEU A 345 24.59 23.85 -0.05
N PHE A 346 25.06 25.09 -0.16
CA PHE A 346 25.71 25.65 -1.35
C PHE A 346 27.14 26.12 -1.02
N GLU A 347 28.00 26.18 -2.03
CA GLU A 347 29.40 26.61 -1.86
C GLU A 347 29.51 28.13 -1.67
N GLU A 348 28.65 28.87 -2.34
CA GLU A 348 28.58 30.33 -2.29
C GLU A 348 27.22 30.79 -1.72
N LEU A 349 27.22 31.98 -1.14
CA LEU A 349 25.99 32.66 -0.78
C LEU A 349 25.16 32.93 -2.04
N ARG A 350 23.90 32.50 -2.01
CA ARG A 350 22.95 32.76 -3.09
C ARG A 350 22.68 34.27 -3.21
N PRO A 351 22.34 34.77 -4.41
CA PRO A 351 21.85 36.14 -4.56
C PRO A 351 20.55 36.35 -3.78
N VAL A 352 20.05 37.59 -3.72
CA VAL A 352 18.71 37.84 -3.13
C VAL A 352 17.63 37.18 -3.98
N SER A 353 17.80 37.17 -5.31
CA SER A 353 16.88 36.50 -6.23
C SER A 353 17.61 35.80 -7.38
N GLU A 354 17.00 34.74 -7.90
CA GLU A 354 17.46 33.96 -9.06
C GLU A 354 16.29 33.21 -9.72
N SER A 355 16.53 32.44 -10.79
CA SER A 355 15.49 31.62 -11.41
C SER A 355 15.31 30.27 -10.70
N ALA A 356 14.10 29.73 -10.75
CA ALA A 356 13.77 28.39 -10.24
C ALA A 356 14.60 27.29 -10.91
N GLU A 357 14.98 27.49 -12.17
CA GLU A 357 15.89 26.58 -12.89
C GLU A 357 17.30 26.57 -12.27
N SER A 358 17.91 27.74 -12.07
CA SER A 358 19.25 27.82 -11.46
C SER A 358 19.26 27.30 -10.03
N PHE A 359 18.18 27.51 -9.29
CA PHE A 359 18.04 27.01 -7.94
C PHE A 359 17.86 25.47 -7.92
N ALA A 360 17.03 24.92 -8.81
CA ALA A 360 16.85 23.48 -8.95
C ALA A 360 18.16 22.78 -9.33
N GLU A 361 18.93 23.32 -10.28
CA GLU A 361 20.26 22.78 -10.62
C GLU A 361 21.22 22.78 -9.43
N ALA A 362 21.18 23.83 -8.60
CA ALA A 362 22.00 23.91 -7.39
C ALA A 362 21.58 22.87 -6.34
N LEU A 363 20.27 22.66 -6.15
CA LEU A 363 19.74 21.62 -5.29
C LEU A 363 20.13 20.22 -5.79
N ASN A 364 20.04 19.99 -7.10
CA ASN A 364 20.45 18.75 -7.73
C ASN A 364 21.92 18.42 -7.45
N ARG A 365 22.83 19.39 -7.64
CA ARG A 365 24.25 19.22 -7.31
C ARG A 365 24.47 18.91 -5.83
N ALA A 366 23.85 19.69 -4.94
CA ALA A 366 23.98 19.47 -3.50
C ALA A 366 23.44 18.09 -3.06
N ARG A 367 22.39 17.58 -3.71
CA ARG A 367 21.91 16.21 -3.53
C ARG A 367 22.92 15.18 -4.00
N ALA A 368 23.47 15.34 -5.21
CA ALA A 368 24.47 14.43 -5.79
C ALA A 368 25.74 14.33 -4.93
N GLU A 369 26.11 15.42 -4.25
CA GLU A 369 27.26 15.50 -3.35
C GLU A 369 26.93 15.07 -1.90
N GLY A 370 25.70 14.61 -1.64
CA GLY A 370 25.29 14.12 -0.31
C GLY A 370 25.05 15.22 0.73
N ARG A 371 25.04 16.50 0.35
CA ARG A 371 24.81 17.63 1.28
C ARG A 371 23.38 17.68 1.84
N MET A 372 22.47 16.90 1.28
CA MET A 372 21.07 16.77 1.71
C MET A 372 20.74 15.49 2.50
N ALA A 373 21.75 14.71 2.92
CA ALA A 373 21.52 13.42 3.58
C ALA A 373 20.70 13.51 4.88
N ASP A 374 20.87 14.59 5.65
CA ASP A 374 20.16 14.86 6.92
C ASP A 374 19.27 16.11 6.81
N LEU A 375 18.59 16.25 5.67
CA LEU A 375 17.72 17.39 5.38
C LEU A 375 16.45 17.34 6.25
N GLN A 376 16.26 18.36 7.06
CA GLN A 376 14.96 18.70 7.62
C GLN A 376 14.31 19.74 6.71
N GLN A 377 13.03 19.58 6.38
CA GLN A 377 12.34 20.50 5.48
C GLN A 377 11.00 20.99 6.07
N GLY A 378 10.65 22.23 5.74
CA GLY A 378 9.36 22.85 6.00
C GLY A 378 8.85 23.47 4.71
N ARG A 379 7.56 23.33 4.46
CA ARG A 379 6.91 23.82 3.23
C ARG A 379 5.59 24.48 3.59
N ALA A 380 5.35 25.65 3.02
CA ALA A 380 4.08 26.36 3.13
C ALA A 380 3.68 26.94 1.77
N ILE A 381 2.38 26.90 1.46
CA ILE A 381 1.84 27.51 0.25
C ILE A 381 1.29 28.88 0.61
N LEU A 382 1.81 29.90 -0.07
CA LEU A 382 1.27 31.25 -0.05
C LEU A 382 0.42 31.42 -1.31
N THR A 383 -0.87 31.71 -1.15
CA THR A 383 -1.79 31.93 -2.27
C THR A 383 -2.15 33.41 -2.35
N THR A 384 -1.94 34.02 -3.50
CA THR A 384 -2.36 35.39 -3.80
C THR A 384 -3.61 35.38 -4.68
N ALA A 385 -4.55 36.28 -4.36
CA ALA A 385 -5.84 36.43 -5.04
C ALA A 385 -6.11 37.91 -5.33
N PRO A 386 -6.95 38.23 -6.33
CA PRO A 386 -7.31 39.60 -6.65
C PRO A 386 -8.04 40.31 -5.51
#